data_AF-A0A101FFQ8-F1
#
_entry.id   AF-A0A101FFQ8-F1
#
_cell.length_a   1.000
_cell.length_b   1.000
_cell.length_c   1.000
_cell.angle_alpha   90.00
_cell.angle_beta   90.00
_cell.angle_gamma   90.00
#
_symmetry.space_group_name_H-M   'P 1'
#
loop_
_entity.id
_entity.type
_entity.pdbx_description
1 polymer ?
#
loop_
_entity_poly.entity_id
_entity_poly.type
_entity_poly.pdbx_seq_one_letter_code
_entity_poly.pdbx_strand_id
1 'polypeptide(L)'
;MIKLLAPEVVNQIAAGEVVERPVSVVKELLENAIDAAATQITVVIEDAGLKEIRVIDNGMGMTREDAELAIARHATSKIRNAGDLDRVATLGFRGEALAAIASVSRLTLITRTP
;
A
#
# COMPACT_ATOMS: atom_id res chain seq x y z
N MET A 1 11.68 12.25 31.54
CA MET A 1 12.66 12.17 30.42
C MET A 1 11.95 11.68 29.17
N ILE A 2 12.20 12.31 28.03
CA ILE A 2 11.66 11.92 26.71
C ILE A 2 12.69 11.05 25.99
N LYS A 3 12.27 10.03 25.25
CA LYS A 3 13.14 9.12 24.46
C LYS A 3 12.59 8.94 23.05
N LEU A 4 13.49 8.70 22.08
CA LEU A 4 13.11 8.29 20.73
C LEU A 4 12.45 6.91 20.76
N LEU A 5 11.40 6.75 19.97
CA LEU A 5 10.74 5.46 19.78
C LEU A 5 11.60 4.54 18.92
N ALA A 6 11.55 3.23 19.21
CA ALA A 6 12.15 2.23 18.34
C ALA A 6 11.44 2.26 16.96
N PRO A 7 12.15 1.97 15.85
CA PRO A 7 11.56 1.99 14.51
C PRO A 7 10.30 1.13 14.39
N GLU A 8 10.28 -0.04 15.02
CA GLU A 8 9.12 -0.94 15.07
C GLU A 8 7.88 -0.27 15.67
N VAL A 9 8.07 0.52 16.74
CA VAL A 9 6.98 1.23 17.43
C VAL A 9 6.48 2.39 16.58
N VAL A 10 7.38 3.13 15.94
CA VAL A 10 7.00 4.16 14.95
C VAL A 10 6.18 3.53 13.82
N ASN A 11 6.56 2.33 13.39
CA ASN A 11 5.86 1.61 12.32
C ASN A 11 4.47 1.15 12.73
N GLN A 12 4.30 0.69 13.96
CA GLN A 12 3.00 0.28 14.50
C GLN A 12 2.06 1.46 14.72
N ILE A 13 2.58 2.60 15.19
CA ILE A 13 1.76 3.81 15.37
C ILE A 13 1.26 4.33 14.03
N ALA A 14 2.16 4.48 13.04
CA ALA A 14 1.78 4.91 11.69
C ALA A 14 0.79 3.93 11.02
N ALA A 15 0.97 2.62 11.26
CA ALA A 15 0.01 1.63 10.80
C ALA A 15 -1.33 1.73 11.51
N GLY A 16 -1.41 2.11 12.79
CA GLY A 16 -2.67 2.35 13.48
C GLY A 16 -3.49 3.52 12.91
N GLU A 17 -2.82 4.55 12.39
CA GLU A 17 -3.48 5.71 11.76
C GLU A 17 -3.93 5.42 10.32
N VAL A 18 -3.20 4.55 9.60
CA VAL A 18 -3.49 4.19 8.19
C VAL A 18 -4.39 2.94 8.09
N VAL A 19 -4.24 2.00 9.03
CA VAL A 19 -4.82 0.65 9.05
C VAL A 19 -5.56 0.44 10.38
N GLU A 20 -6.48 1.36 10.71
CA GLU A 20 -7.28 1.23 11.92
C GLU A 20 -8.32 0.08 11.82
N ARG A 21 -8.73 -0.25 10.58
CA ARG A 21 -9.77 -1.25 10.28
C ARG A 21 -9.46 -2.00 8.98
N PRO A 22 -9.90 -3.26 8.82
CA PRO A 22 -9.75 -4.04 7.58
C PRO A 22 -10.20 -3.29 6.32
N VAL A 23 -11.23 -2.44 6.43
CA VAL A 23 -11.73 -1.62 5.32
C VAL A 23 -10.67 -0.64 4.78
N SER A 24 -9.77 -0.12 5.61
CA SER A 24 -8.71 0.78 5.18
C SER A 24 -7.69 0.04 4.32
N VAL A 25 -7.35 -1.21 4.67
CA VAL A 25 -6.49 -2.06 3.84
C VAL A 25 -7.11 -2.27 2.46
N VAL A 26 -8.40 -2.61 2.42
CA VAL A 26 -9.12 -2.81 1.15
C VAL A 26 -9.11 -1.53 0.32
N LYS A 27 -9.40 -0.37 0.92
CA LYS A 27 -9.35 0.94 0.24
C LYS A 27 -7.99 1.17 -0.41
N GLU A 28 -6.90 1.09 0.35
CA GLU A 28 -5.56 1.40 -0.15
C GLU A 28 -5.12 0.43 -1.26
N LEU A 29 -5.47 -0.85 -1.16
CA LEU A 29 -5.17 -1.83 -2.21
C LEU A 29 -6.00 -1.59 -3.48
N LEU A 30 -7.28 -1.21 -3.34
CA LEU A 30 -8.14 -0.84 -4.47
C LEU A 30 -7.65 0.43 -5.17
N GLU A 31 -7.25 1.45 -4.40
CA GLU A 31 -6.70 2.69 -4.94
C GLU A 31 -5.41 2.43 -5.72
N ASN A 32 -4.55 1.54 -5.23
CA ASN A 32 -3.36 1.11 -5.97
C ASN A 32 -3.69 0.37 -7.27
N ALA A 33 -4.71 -0.50 -7.28
CA ALA A 33 -5.15 -1.18 -8.50
C ALA A 33 -5.71 -0.19 -9.54
N ILE A 34 -6.49 0.80 -9.10
CA ILE A 34 -7.01 1.86 -9.98
C ILE A 34 -5.86 2.70 -10.55
N ASP A 35 -4.90 3.10 -9.71
CA ASP A 35 -3.72 3.84 -10.14
C ASP A 35 -2.83 3.04 -11.12
N ALA A 36 -2.87 1.70 -11.05
CA ALA A 36 -2.24 0.80 -12.00
C ALA A 36 -3.04 0.61 -13.31
N ALA A 37 -4.08 1.42 -13.52
CA ALA A 37 -5.00 1.39 -14.65
C ALA A 37 -5.72 0.04 -14.84
N ALA A 38 -5.98 -0.67 -13.74
CA ALA A 38 -6.77 -1.90 -13.80
C ALA A 38 -8.19 -1.64 -14.32
N THR A 39 -8.66 -2.52 -15.20
CA THR A 39 -10.02 -2.51 -15.74
C THR A 39 -10.91 -3.56 -15.06
N GLN A 40 -10.30 -4.53 -14.40
CA GLN A 40 -10.95 -5.56 -13.61
C GLN A 40 -10.20 -5.74 -12.30
N ILE A 41 -10.94 -5.69 -11.20
CA ILE A 41 -10.40 -5.90 -9.86
C ILE A 41 -11.30 -6.90 -9.14
N THR A 42 -10.71 -7.95 -8.59
CA THR A 42 -11.37 -8.97 -7.77
C THR A 42 -10.93 -8.80 -6.33
N VAL A 43 -11.90 -8.73 -5.41
CA VAL A 43 -11.65 -8.63 -3.97
C VAL A 43 -12.21 -9.86 -3.28
N VAL A 44 -11.36 -10.54 -2.51
CA VAL A 44 -11.73 -11.66 -1.64
C VAL A 44 -11.50 -11.25 -0.20
N ILE A 45 -12.52 -11.44 0.64
CA ILE A 45 -12.49 -11.11 2.07
C ILE A 45 -12.94 -12.35 2.84
N GLU A 46 -12.11 -12.79 3.78
CA GLU A 46 -12.46 -13.85 4.73
C GLU A 46 -12.54 -13.30 6.16
N ASP A 47 -13.56 -13.73 6.91
CA ASP A 47 -13.77 -13.36 8.32
C ASP A 47 -13.69 -11.84 8.56
N ALA A 48 -14.49 -11.08 7.79
CA ALA A 48 -14.49 -9.62 7.81
C ALA A 48 -13.12 -8.95 7.54
N GLY A 49 -12.18 -9.68 6.93
CA GLY A 49 -10.83 -9.22 6.62
C GLY A 49 -9.82 -9.44 7.74
N LEU A 50 -10.23 -10.10 8.84
CA LEU A 50 -9.33 -10.49 9.93
C LEU A 50 -8.49 -11.71 9.56
N LYS A 51 -9.05 -12.63 8.76
CA LYS A 51 -8.36 -13.83 8.30
C LYS A 51 -7.60 -13.57 7.00
N GLU A 52 -8.26 -13.00 6.00
CA GLU A 52 -7.63 -12.72 4.71
C GLU A 52 -8.30 -11.53 4.00
N ILE A 53 -7.45 -10.69 3.39
CA ILE A 53 -7.84 -9.70 2.38
C ILE A 53 -6.95 -9.96 1.16
N ARG A 54 -7.56 -10.25 0.01
CA ARG A 54 -6.85 -10.44 -1.25
C ARG A 54 -7.46 -9.56 -2.33
N VAL A 55 -6.63 -8.71 -2.92
CA VAL A 55 -6.99 -7.86 -4.06
C VAL A 55 -6.18 -8.33 -5.26
N ILE A 56 -6.88 -8.65 -6.36
CA ILE A 56 -6.29 -9.13 -7.61
C ILE A 56 -6.76 -8.19 -8.71
N ASP A 57 -5.82 -7.59 -9.43
CA ASP A 57 -6.13 -6.69 -10.53
C ASP A 57 -5.45 -7.14 -11.83
N ASN A 58 -5.90 -6.58 -12.94
CA ASN A 58 -5.31 -6.75 -14.27
C ASN A 58 -4.59 -5.48 -14.76
N GLY A 59 -4.08 -4.67 -13.83
CA GLY A 59 -3.35 -3.46 -14.13
C GLY A 59 -1.96 -3.75 -14.71
N MET A 60 -1.15 -2.70 -14.80
CA MET A 60 0.18 -2.77 -15.41
C MET A 60 1.22 -3.63 -14.66
N GLY A 61 0.92 -4.04 -13.42
CA GLY A 61 1.84 -4.81 -12.59
C GLY A 61 3.11 -4.04 -12.22
N MET A 62 4.12 -4.77 -11.75
CA MET A 62 5.42 -4.24 -11.34
C MET A 62 6.55 -5.13 -11.86
N THR A 63 7.72 -4.54 -12.09
CA THR A 63 8.98 -5.29 -12.22
C THR A 63 9.36 -5.92 -10.88
N ARG A 64 10.37 -6.80 -10.86
CA ARG A 64 10.86 -7.38 -9.60
C ARG A 64 11.41 -6.29 -8.68
N GLU A 65 12.21 -5.39 -9.24
CA GLU A 65 12.87 -4.31 -8.53
C GLU A 65 11.83 -3.32 -7.96
N ASP A 66 10.82 -2.97 -8.75
CA ASP A 66 9.72 -2.11 -8.29
C ASP A 66 8.89 -2.79 -7.20
N ALA A 67 8.63 -4.10 -7.32
CA ALA A 67 7.87 -4.85 -6.32
C ALA A 67 8.58 -4.90 -4.95
N GLU A 68 9.91 -5.09 -4.96
CA GLU A 68 10.73 -5.03 -3.76
C GLU A 68 10.72 -3.62 -3.15
N LEU A 69 10.85 -2.59 -3.99
CA LEU A 69 10.86 -1.20 -3.55
C LEU A 69 9.49 -0.70 -3.08
N ALA A 70 8.38 -1.20 -3.63
CA ALA A 70 7.02 -0.78 -3.30
C ALA A 70 6.62 -1.08 -1.84
N ILE A 71 7.33 -1.99 -1.16
CA ILE A 71 7.13 -2.32 0.25
C ILE A 71 8.00 -1.43 1.16
N ALA A 72 8.95 -0.68 0.59
CA ALA A 72 9.74 0.28 1.34
C ALA A 72 8.93 1.54 1.67
N ARG A 73 9.36 2.25 2.72
CA ARG A 73 8.75 3.53 3.11
C ARG A 73 9.18 4.65 2.17
N HIS A 74 8.26 5.57 1.92
CA HIS A 74 8.49 6.76 1.09
C HIS A 74 8.92 6.41 -0.35
N ALA A 75 8.52 5.24 -0.82
CA ALA A 75 8.78 4.77 -2.17
C ALA A 75 7.49 4.84 -2.99
N THR A 76 7.50 5.59 -4.09
CA THR A 76 6.32 5.80 -4.94
C THR A 76 6.73 6.08 -6.38
N SER A 77 5.95 5.58 -7.33
CA SER A 77 6.09 5.90 -8.76
C SER A 77 5.24 7.11 -9.19
N LYS A 78 4.40 7.63 -8.29
CA LYS A 78 3.29 8.54 -8.62
C LYS A 78 3.65 10.03 -8.51
N ILE A 79 4.66 10.35 -7.71
CA ILE A 79 5.23 11.70 -7.57
C ILE A 79 6.75 11.61 -7.46
N ARG A 80 7.46 12.67 -7.87
CA ARG A 80 8.94 12.75 -7.86
C ARG A 80 9.46 13.99 -7.15
N ASN A 81 8.71 15.09 -7.19
CA ASN A 81 9.12 16.37 -6.63
C ASN A 81 7.94 17.11 -5.98
N ALA A 82 8.22 18.17 -5.24
CA ALA A 82 7.20 18.93 -4.52
C ALA A 82 6.13 19.56 -5.44
N GLY A 83 6.50 19.95 -6.67
CA GLY A 83 5.55 20.50 -7.64
C GLY A 83 4.54 19.47 -8.17
N ASP A 84 4.81 18.18 -8.01
CA ASP A 84 3.85 17.13 -8.37
C ASP A 84 2.70 17.03 -7.36
N LEU A 85 2.88 17.52 -6.12
CA LEU A 85 1.85 17.50 -5.07
C LEU A 85 0.61 18.32 -5.46
N ASP A 86 0.80 19.43 -6.17
CA ASP A 86 -0.28 20.30 -6.64
C ASP A 86 -1.00 19.72 -7.88
N ARG A 87 -0.48 18.62 -8.44
CA ARG A 87 -0.95 17.99 -9.69
C ARG A 87 -1.22 16.50 -9.54
N VAL A 88 -1.37 16.01 -8.31
CA VAL A 88 -1.61 14.59 -8.07
C VAL A 88 -2.91 14.16 -8.76
N ALA A 89 -2.77 13.26 -9.73
CA ALA A 89 -3.88 12.66 -10.48
C ALA A 89 -4.13 11.19 -10.11
N THR A 90 -3.50 10.72 -9.04
CA THR A 90 -3.59 9.35 -8.51
C THR A 90 -4.24 9.37 -7.13
N LEU A 91 -4.82 8.24 -6.72
CA LEU A 91 -5.54 8.13 -5.46
C LEU A 91 -4.58 8.02 -4.26
N GLY A 92 -3.46 7.31 -4.43
CA GLY A 92 -2.36 7.29 -3.47
C GLY A 92 -1.13 8.02 -3.98
N PHE A 93 -0.26 8.54 -3.11
CA PHE A 93 1.02 9.14 -3.54
C PHE A 93 2.12 9.16 -2.48
N ARG A 94 1.79 8.87 -1.22
CA ARG A 94 2.73 8.96 -0.09
C ARG A 94 3.82 7.88 -0.09
N GLY A 95 3.59 6.75 -0.77
CA GLY A 95 4.52 5.62 -0.77
C GLY A 95 4.61 4.91 0.59
N GLU A 96 3.49 4.84 1.32
CA GLU A 96 3.45 4.30 2.68
C GLU A 96 2.47 3.15 2.87
N ALA A 97 1.48 3.00 1.99
CA ALA A 97 0.37 2.06 2.19
C ALA A 97 0.84 0.60 2.34
N LEU A 98 1.61 0.09 1.38
CA LEU A 98 2.08 -1.31 1.42
C LEU A 98 3.06 -1.55 2.59
N ALA A 99 3.92 -0.58 2.90
CA ALA A 99 4.82 -0.65 4.05
C ALA A 99 4.06 -0.68 5.38
N ALA A 100 2.99 0.12 5.51
CA ALA A 100 2.14 0.15 6.69
C ALA A 100 1.32 -1.14 6.84
N ILE A 101 0.77 -1.68 5.74
CA ILE A 101 0.07 -2.97 5.76
C ILE A 101 1.04 -4.09 6.15
N ALA A 102 2.25 -4.10 5.58
CA ALA A 102 3.27 -5.12 5.86
C ALA A 102 3.77 -5.10 7.32
N SER A 103 3.77 -3.94 8.00
CA SER A 103 4.25 -3.86 9.39
C SER A 103 3.30 -4.48 10.42
N VAL A 104 2.04 -4.71 10.05
CA VAL A 104 1.00 -5.24 10.96
C VAL A 104 0.31 -6.51 10.43
N SER A 105 0.77 -7.06 9.31
CA SER A 105 0.17 -8.25 8.70
C SER A 105 1.22 -9.15 8.04
N ARG A 106 0.79 -10.33 7.57
CA ARG A 106 1.59 -11.17 6.67
C ARG A 106 1.24 -10.82 5.23
N LEU A 107 1.98 -9.88 4.64
CA LEU A 107 1.78 -9.45 3.26
C LEU A 107 2.43 -10.43 2.28
N THR A 108 1.70 -10.79 1.22
CA THR A 108 2.25 -11.47 0.03
C THR A 108 1.90 -10.64 -1.20
N LEU A 109 2.91 -10.23 -1.96
CA LEU A 109 2.75 -9.51 -3.22
C LEU A 109 3.14 -10.42 -4.39
N ILE A 110 2.21 -10.64 -5.32
CA ILE A 110 2.44 -11.39 -6.55
C ILE A 110 2.13 -10.46 -7.70
N THR A 111 3.08 -10.26 -8.59
CA THR A 111 2.95 -9.30 -9.68
C THR A 111 3.79 -9.74 -10.87
N ARG A 112 3.39 -9.27 -12.05
CA ARG A 112 4.09 -9.49 -13.31
C ARG A 112 3.73 -8.33 -14.25
N THR A 113 4.71 -7.82 -14.98
CA THR A 113 4.44 -6.93 -16.12
C THR A 113 3.78 -7.71 -17.27
N PRO A 114 3.08 -7.03 -18.20
CA PRO A 114 2.59 -7.65 -19.43
C PRO A 114 3.67 -8.39 -20.22
#